data_AF-A0A3N5WXY0-F1
#
_entry.id   AF-A0A3N5WXY0-F1
#
_cell.length_a   1.000
_cell.length_b   1.000
_cell.length_c   1.000
_cell.angle_alpha   90.00
_cell.angle_beta   90.00
_cell.angle_gamma   90.00
#
_symmetry.space_group_name_H-M   'P 1'
#
loop_
_entity.id
_entity.type
_entity.pdbx_description
1 polymer ?
#
loop_
_entity_poly.entity_id
_entity_poly.type
_entity_poly.pdbx_seq_one_letter_code
_entity_poly.pdbx_strand_id
1 'polypeptide(L)'
;MLALTLVAYASASPANQARVLQTAEPAKEVLIQNFVFTPPSLTIPVGTTVTWTNEDQAQHTATADDKSFDSGPLAQGASFSFTFTKEGTFPYICTFHPNMVGTIIVTK
;
A
#
# COMPACT_ATOMS: atom_id res chain seq x y z
N MET A 1 -52.73 -21.20 44.61
CA MET A 1 -52.92 -19.74 44.61
C MET A 1 -51.78 -19.12 43.81
N LEU A 2 -52.12 -18.39 42.72
CA LEU A 2 -51.31 -17.46 41.89
C LEU A 2 -50.02 -18.02 41.25
N ALA A 3 -49.85 -18.23 39.93
CA ALA A 3 -50.09 -17.47 38.68
C ALA A 3 -48.90 -16.60 38.21
N LEU A 4 -48.60 -16.75 36.90
CA LEU A 4 -47.85 -15.87 35.97
C LEU A 4 -46.30 -15.87 36.12
N THR A 5 -45.48 -15.87 35.06
CA THR A 5 -45.60 -15.31 33.70
C THR A 5 -44.82 -16.13 32.66
N LEU A 6 -45.36 -16.25 31.43
CA LEU A 6 -44.56 -16.55 30.22
C LEU A 6 -43.74 -15.31 29.83
N VAL A 7 -42.50 -15.52 29.39
CA VAL A 7 -41.87 -14.65 28.39
C VAL A 7 -41.27 -15.57 27.34
N ALA A 8 -41.87 -15.59 26.15
CA ALA A 8 -41.22 -16.08 24.95
C ALA A 8 -40.31 -14.95 24.44
N TYR A 9 -39.05 -15.25 24.15
CA TYR A 9 -38.30 -14.47 23.17
C TYR A 9 -37.60 -15.37 22.18
N ALA A 10 -37.75 -14.95 20.93
CA ALA A 10 -37.38 -15.59 19.70
C ALA A 10 -35.90 -15.98 19.65
N SER A 11 -35.62 -17.11 19.01
CA SER A 11 -34.30 -17.47 18.52
C SER A 11 -33.86 -16.43 17.48
N ALA A 12 -32.99 -15.51 17.88
CA ALA A 12 -32.24 -14.70 16.93
C ALA A 12 -31.16 -15.57 16.29
N SER A 13 -31.32 -15.89 15.01
CA SER A 13 -30.24 -16.41 14.18
C SER A 13 -29.05 -15.44 14.24
N PRO A 14 -27.81 -15.90 14.44
CA PRO A 14 -26.67 -15.01 14.29
C PRO A 14 -26.67 -14.51 12.84
N ALA A 15 -26.85 -13.20 12.71
CA ALA A 15 -26.75 -12.49 11.46
C ALA A 15 -25.45 -12.93 10.77
N ASN A 16 -25.62 -13.40 9.54
CA ASN A 16 -24.57 -13.63 8.58
C ASN A 16 -23.70 -12.38 8.53
N GLN A 17 -22.60 -12.36 9.29
CA GLN A 17 -21.51 -11.46 9.00
C GLN A 17 -20.96 -11.95 7.67
N ALA A 18 -21.53 -11.41 6.59
CA ALA A 18 -20.83 -11.30 5.34
C ALA A 18 -19.51 -10.62 5.71
N ARG A 19 -18.49 -11.45 5.96
CA ARG A 19 -17.10 -11.08 5.76
C ARG A 19 -17.13 -10.48 4.38
N VAL A 20 -17.12 -9.14 4.35
CA VAL A 20 -16.80 -8.41 3.15
C VAL A 20 -15.53 -9.09 2.71
N LEU A 21 -15.63 -9.91 1.67
CA LEU A 21 -14.48 -10.34 0.92
C LEU A 21 -14.03 -9.05 0.28
N GLN A 22 -13.35 -8.22 1.08
CA GLN A 22 -12.47 -7.21 0.57
C GLN A 22 -11.48 -8.06 -0.18
N THR A 23 -11.74 -8.20 -1.48
CA THR A 23 -10.71 -8.50 -2.44
C THR A 23 -9.62 -7.52 -2.07
N ALA A 24 -8.57 -8.00 -1.40
CA ALA A 24 -7.41 -7.18 -1.17
C ALA A 24 -7.04 -6.68 -2.56
N GLU A 25 -7.23 -5.38 -2.82
CA GLU A 25 -6.61 -4.79 -3.99
C GLU A 25 -5.15 -5.22 -3.91
N PRO A 26 -4.54 -5.72 -5.01
CA PRO A 26 -3.16 -6.13 -4.97
C PRO A 26 -2.37 -4.97 -4.38
N ALA A 27 -1.72 -5.18 -3.23
CA ALA A 27 -0.90 -4.16 -2.60
C ALA A 27 0.09 -3.67 -3.66
N LYS A 28 -0.01 -2.39 -4.01
CA LYS A 28 0.89 -1.74 -4.99
C LYS A 28 2.15 -1.32 -4.25
N GLU A 29 2.85 -2.31 -3.72
CA GLU A 29 4.02 -2.16 -2.87
C GLU A 29 5.31 -2.25 -3.70
N VAL A 30 6.31 -1.49 -3.28
CA VAL A 30 7.70 -1.58 -3.72
C VAL A 30 8.56 -1.84 -2.49
N LEU A 31 9.21 -2.99 -2.43
CA LEU A 31 10.17 -3.30 -1.38
C LEU A 31 11.54 -2.74 -1.77
N ILE A 32 12.27 -2.21 -0.80
CA ILE A 32 13.68 -1.85 -0.94
C ILE A 32 14.49 -2.92 -0.21
N GLN A 33 15.14 -3.77 -0.98
CA GLN A 33 15.91 -4.93 -0.51
C GLN A 33 17.14 -5.11 -1.39
N ASN A 34 18.28 -5.47 -0.79
CA ASN A 34 19.55 -5.71 -1.48
C ASN A 34 19.96 -4.54 -2.39
N PHE A 35 19.72 -3.29 -1.96
CA PHE A 35 19.99 -2.09 -2.74
C PHE A 35 19.23 -2.07 -4.08
N VAL A 36 18.00 -2.61 -4.13
CA VAL A 36 17.15 -2.63 -5.33
C VAL A 36 15.70 -2.31 -4.96
N PHE A 37 15.00 -1.57 -5.84
CA PHE A 37 13.54 -1.45 -5.79
C PHE A 37 12.88 -2.68 -6.42
N THR A 38 12.01 -3.35 -5.68
CA THR A 38 11.34 -4.58 -6.11
C THR A 38 9.82 -4.41 -6.07
N PRO A 39 9.11 -4.45 -7.22
CA PRO A 39 9.66 -4.61 -8.57
C PRO A 39 10.36 -3.31 -9.06
N PRO A 40 11.32 -3.40 -10.01
CA PRO A 40 11.98 -2.22 -10.57
C PRO A 40 11.05 -1.39 -11.47
N SER A 41 9.96 -1.99 -11.96
CA SER A 41 8.90 -1.29 -12.69
C SER A 41 7.54 -1.77 -12.20
N LEU A 42 6.64 -0.83 -11.92
CA LEU A 42 5.29 -1.13 -11.46
C LEU A 42 4.25 -0.37 -12.28
N THR A 43 3.34 -1.11 -12.91
CA THR A 43 2.21 -0.53 -13.66
C THR A 43 0.94 -0.50 -12.81
N ILE A 44 0.29 0.66 -12.76
CA ILE A 44 -0.87 0.94 -11.90
C ILE A 44 -1.92 1.78 -12.63
N PRO A 45 -3.21 1.64 -12.30
CA PRO A 45 -4.22 2.58 -12.76
C PRO A 45 -4.11 3.94 -12.03
N VAL A 46 -4.58 5.01 -12.66
CA VAL A 46 -4.76 6.33 -12.02
C VAL A 46 -5.58 6.19 -10.74
N GLY A 47 -5.21 6.95 -9.72
CA GLY A 47 -5.81 6.94 -8.39
C GLY A 47 -5.17 5.94 -7.42
N THR A 48 -4.26 5.10 -7.92
CA THR A 48 -3.54 4.14 -7.07
C THR A 48 -2.58 4.83 -6.10
N THR A 49 -2.58 4.35 -4.86
CA THR A 49 -1.52 4.65 -3.88
C THR A 49 -0.46 3.55 -3.90
N VAL A 50 0.80 3.94 -4.14
CA VAL A 50 1.95 3.04 -4.06
C VAL A 50 2.64 3.25 -2.72
N THR A 51 3.08 2.15 -2.09
CA THR A 51 3.85 2.19 -0.84
C THR A 51 5.24 1.63 -1.07
N TRP A 52 6.26 2.37 -0.68
CA TRP A 52 7.64 1.90 -0.61
C TRP A 52 7.94 1.50 0.83
N THR A 53 8.51 0.32 1.04
CA THR A 53 8.94 -0.16 2.37
C THR A 53 10.42 -0.49 2.32
N ASN A 54 11.20 0.09 3.22
CA ASN A 54 12.62 -0.22 3.33
C ASN A 54 12.86 -1.43 4.22
N GLU A 55 13.38 -2.53 3.67
CA GLU A 55 13.75 -3.71 4.45
C GLU A 55 15.26 -3.86 4.64
N ASP A 56 16.05 -3.08 3.89
CA ASP A 56 17.49 -2.99 4.08
C ASP A 56 17.85 -2.28 5.39
N GLN A 57 19.01 -2.64 5.95
CA GLN A 57 19.57 -1.94 7.11
C GLN A 57 20.03 -0.52 6.78
N ALA A 58 20.48 -0.30 5.53
CA ALA A 58 20.86 1.01 5.05
C ALA A 58 19.62 1.90 4.87
N GLN A 59 19.80 3.21 5.02
CA GLN A 59 18.74 4.15 4.68
C GLN A 59 18.63 4.28 3.15
N HIS A 60 17.40 4.41 2.68
CA HIS A 60 17.10 4.64 1.27
C HIS A 60 16.08 5.76 1.10
N THR A 61 15.94 6.24 -0.12
CA THR A 61 14.90 7.18 -0.53
C THR A 61 14.22 6.62 -1.78
N ALA A 62 12.98 7.02 -2.01
CA ALA A 62 12.30 6.93 -3.30
C ALA A 62 11.99 8.37 -3.74
N THR A 63 12.75 8.87 -4.70
CA THR A 63 12.67 10.27 -5.13
C THR A 63 12.52 10.33 -6.64
N ALA A 64 11.40 10.89 -7.11
CA ALA A 64 11.15 11.05 -8.54
C ALA A 64 12.15 11.99 -9.20
N ASP A 65 12.51 11.70 -10.45
CA ASP A 65 13.42 12.54 -11.22
C ASP A 65 12.83 13.93 -11.46
N ASP A 66 11.52 13.99 -11.73
CA ASP A 66 10.74 15.21 -11.95
C ASP A 66 10.32 15.93 -10.65
N LYS A 67 10.72 15.39 -9.49
CA LYS A 67 10.36 15.90 -8.14
C LYS A 67 8.86 15.89 -7.83
N SER A 68 8.08 15.07 -8.53
CA SER A 68 6.65 14.86 -8.23
C SER A 68 6.41 14.18 -6.86
N PHE A 69 7.36 13.38 -6.39
CA PHE A 69 7.37 12.83 -5.03
C PHE A 69 8.80 12.67 -4.49
N ASP A 70 8.92 12.70 -3.17
CA ASP A 70 10.12 12.41 -2.41
C ASP A 70 9.74 11.79 -1.06
N SER A 71 10.22 10.59 -0.77
CA SER A 71 9.98 9.94 0.52
C SER A 71 10.76 10.57 1.67
N GLY A 72 11.84 11.30 1.38
CA GLY A 72 12.90 11.53 2.34
C GLY A 72 13.55 10.21 2.80
N PRO A 73 14.48 10.26 3.78
CA PRO A 73 15.17 9.07 4.27
C PRO A 73 14.22 8.08 4.94
N LEU A 74 14.18 6.85 4.43
CA LEU A 74 13.50 5.72 5.02
C LEU A 74 14.51 4.87 5.80
N ALA A 75 14.35 4.81 7.13
CA ALA A 75 15.05 3.85 7.96
C ALA A 75 14.55 2.41 7.71
N GLN A 76 15.27 1.41 8.23
CA GLN A 76 14.80 0.02 8.16
C GLN A 76 13.41 -0.12 8.78
N GLY A 77 12.51 -0.79 8.07
CA GLY A 77 11.10 -0.99 8.43
C GLY A 77 10.19 0.23 8.21
N ALA A 78 10.74 1.37 7.78
CA ALA A 78 9.93 2.56 7.50
C ALA A 78 9.32 2.47 6.09
N SER A 79 8.16 3.10 5.94
CA SER A 79 7.43 3.16 4.68
C SER A 79 7.03 4.58 4.30
N PHE A 80 6.85 4.80 3.00
CA PHE A 80 6.32 6.01 2.40
C PHE A 80 5.24 5.64 1.38
N SER A 81 4.17 6.43 1.30
CA SER A 81 3.08 6.21 0.34
C SER A 81 2.81 7.46 -0.50
N PHE A 82 2.52 7.25 -1.79
CA PHE A 82 2.16 8.32 -2.71
C PHE A 82 1.03 7.91 -3.65
N THR A 83 0.02 8.77 -3.80
CA THR A 83 -1.12 8.55 -4.69
C THR A 83 -0.90 9.20 -6.05
N PHE A 84 -0.87 8.37 -7.10
CA PHE A 84 -0.68 8.84 -8.47
C PHE A 84 -2.03 9.24 -9.09
N THR A 85 -2.24 10.53 -9.31
CA THR A 85 -3.50 11.08 -9.84
C THR A 85 -3.44 11.49 -11.31
N LYS A 86 -2.29 11.27 -11.97
CA LYS A 86 -2.05 11.61 -13.38
C LYS A 86 -1.41 10.42 -14.08
N GLU A 87 -1.88 10.14 -15.30
CA GLU A 87 -1.20 9.22 -16.21
C GLU A 87 0.22 9.69 -16.49
N GLY A 88 1.11 8.73 -16.74
CA GLY A 88 2.48 9.02 -17.12
C GLY A 88 3.45 7.94 -16.70
N THR A 89 4.73 8.21 -16.97
CA THR A 89 5.85 7.39 -16.53
C THR A 89 6.70 8.23 -15.59
N PHE A 90 6.90 7.71 -14.38
CA PHE A 90 7.59 8.40 -13.29
C PHE A 90 8.85 7.59 -12.94
N PRO A 91 9.99 7.86 -13.59
CA PRO A 91 11.27 7.32 -13.16
C PRO A 91 11.69 7.96 -11.83
N TYR A 92 12.33 7.17 -10.98
CA TYR A 92 12.77 7.61 -9.66
C TYR A 92 14.04 6.87 -9.24
N ILE A 93 14.76 7.46 -8.30
CA ILE A 93 16.03 6.96 -7.79
C ILE A 93 16.06 6.96 -6.26
N CYS A 94 17.06 6.26 -5.71
CA CYS A 94 17.56 6.55 -4.37
C CYS A 94 18.67 7.61 -4.45
N THR A 95 18.49 8.73 -3.75
CA THR A 95 19.47 9.84 -3.71
C THR A 95 20.80 9.48 -3.04
N PHE A 96 20.81 8.48 -2.15
CA PHE A 96 22.04 7.98 -1.52
C PHE A 96 22.80 6.98 -2.39
N HIS A 97 22.10 6.30 -3.30
CA HIS A 97 22.62 5.21 -4.11
C HIS A 97 22.07 5.33 -5.54
N PRO A 98 22.66 6.20 -6.40
CA PRO A 98 22.06 6.57 -7.70
C PRO A 98 21.89 5.43 -8.71
N ASN A 99 22.54 4.28 -8.48
CA ASN A 99 22.34 3.08 -9.30
C ASN A 99 21.02 2.35 -8.99
N MET A 100 20.37 2.69 -7.87
CA MET A 100 19.04 2.19 -7.54
C MET A 100 18.01 2.99 -8.33
N VAL A 101 17.42 2.36 -9.34
CA VAL A 101 16.43 3.00 -10.23
C VAL A 101 15.13 2.22 -10.21
N GLY A 102 14.02 2.94 -10.25
CA GLY A 102 12.70 2.37 -10.36
C GLY A 102 11.82 3.17 -11.32
N THR A 103 10.70 2.60 -11.74
CA THR A 103 9.73 3.29 -12.59
C THR A 103 8.30 2.95 -12.19
N ILE A 104 7.47 3.98 -12.01
CA ILE A 104 6.03 3.82 -11.90
C ILE A 104 5.39 4.19 -13.24
N ILE A 105 4.56 3.31 -13.78
CA ILE A 105 3.79 3.55 -15.01
C ILE A 105 2.32 3.65 -14.62
N VAL A 106 1.72 4.82 -14.86
CA VAL A 106 0.33 5.10 -14.52
C VAL A 106 -0.52 5.09 -15.78
N THR A 107 -1.47 4.17 -15.86
CA THR A 107 -2.41 4.00 -16.97
C THR A 107 -3.83 4.38 -16.56
N LYS A 108 -4.73 4.56 -17.53
CA LYS A 108 -6.17 4.64 -17.26
C LYS A 108 -6.73 3.33 -16.68
#